data_AF-A0A662IBA6-F1
#
_entry.id   AF-A0A662IBA6-F1
#
_cell.length_a   1.000
_cell.length_b   1.000
_cell.length_c   1.000
_cell.angle_alpha   90.00
_cell.angle_beta   90.00
_cell.angle_gamma   90.00
#
_symmetry.space_group_name_H-M   'P 1'
#
loop_
_entity.id
_entity.type
_entity.pdbx_description
1 polymer ?
#
loop_
_entity_poly.entity_id
_entity_poly.type
_entity_poly.pdbx_seq_one_letter_code
_entity_poly.pdbx_strand_id
1 'polypeptide(L)'
;YRIGRYTDVGRVEELIDELGLRLPHDWSEVRRDIEEILSLPRRAPNYERLKKLEALSSRLSRANLAIIGVAILSYLAGHPYVFVALAVSSLVVLNVVYFLKAYVNFKISEVYASSLEELEALGARIKETVEFLLRQLRKELRSMGYRVEEYRLKLWVPDYSGIQVVKKPSILSSRYVVRLA
;
A
#
# COMPACT_ATOMS: atom_id res chain seq x y z
N TYR A 1 -6.43 9.69 -4.07
CA TYR A 1 -5.80 8.77 -5.04
C TYR A 1 -5.46 7.44 -4.42
N ARG A 2 -5.89 6.36 -5.08
CA ARG A 2 -5.68 4.96 -4.67
C ARG A 2 -4.36 4.42 -5.24
N ILE A 3 -3.26 5.12 -4.99
CA ILE A 3 -1.95 4.83 -5.62
C ILE A 3 -1.08 4.00 -4.68
N GLY A 4 -0.45 2.95 -5.22
CA GLY A 4 0.65 2.23 -4.57
C GLY A 4 0.30 1.45 -3.29
N ARG A 5 -0.99 1.27 -2.99
CA ARG A 5 -1.47 0.53 -1.81
C ARG A 5 -2.51 -0.48 -2.24
N TYR A 6 -2.08 -1.74 -2.35
CA TYR A 6 -2.95 -2.87 -2.66
C TYR A 6 -2.84 -3.93 -1.55
N THR A 7 -3.94 -4.62 -1.32
CA THR A 7 -3.93 -5.90 -0.60
C THR A 7 -3.87 -7.00 -1.64
N ASP A 8 -3.50 -8.21 -1.24
CA ASP A 8 -3.61 -9.37 -2.10
C ASP A 8 -5.05 -9.50 -2.63
N VAL A 9 -5.20 -9.47 -3.96
CA VAL A 9 -6.51 -9.54 -4.62
C VAL A 9 -7.16 -10.90 -4.42
N GLY A 10 -6.36 -11.98 -4.39
CA GLY A 10 -6.87 -13.33 -4.15
C GLY A 10 -7.46 -13.47 -2.75
N ARG A 11 -6.83 -12.85 -1.75
CA ARG A 11 -7.38 -12.83 -0.39
C ARG A 11 -8.72 -12.08 -0.30
N VAL A 12 -8.92 -11.06 -1.14
CA VAL A 12 -10.20 -10.34 -1.17
C VAL A 12 -11.29 -11.20 -1.80
N GLU A 13 -10.95 -11.96 -2.86
CA GLU A 13 -11.84 -12.93 -3.50
C GLU A 13 -12.29 -14.02 -2.52
N GLU A 14 -11.35 -14.63 -1.79
CA GLU A 14 -11.65 -15.60 -0.73
C GLU A 14 -12.64 -15.04 0.30
N LEU A 15 -12.44 -13.80 0.76
CA LEU A 15 -13.34 -13.16 1.74
C LEU A 15 -14.73 -12.85 1.16
N ILE A 16 -14.82 -12.51 -0.12
CA ILE A 16 -16.11 -12.26 -0.78
C ILE A 16 -16.91 -13.56 -0.83
N ASP A 17 -16.25 -14.67 -1.19
CA ASP A 17 -16.85 -15.98 -1.29
C ASP A 17 -17.24 -16.55 0.09
N GLU A 18 -16.33 -16.47 1.07
CA GLU A 18 -16.58 -16.93 2.45
C GLU A 18 -17.76 -16.20 3.11
N LEU A 19 -17.87 -14.89 2.88
CA LEU A 19 -18.93 -14.06 3.46
C LEU A 19 -20.21 -14.03 2.60
N GLY A 20 -20.19 -14.64 1.41
CA GLY A 20 -21.32 -14.63 0.47
C GLY A 20 -21.78 -13.22 0.10
N LEU A 21 -20.84 -12.27 -0.01
CA LEU A 21 -21.16 -10.86 -0.22
C LEU A 21 -21.75 -10.65 -1.61
N ARG A 22 -22.94 -10.06 -1.66
CA ARG A 22 -23.54 -9.61 -2.93
C ARG A 22 -22.90 -8.29 -3.33
N LEU A 23 -22.17 -8.25 -4.43
CA LEU A 23 -21.57 -7.01 -4.94
C LEU A 23 -22.51 -6.31 -5.93
N PRO A 24 -22.40 -4.98 -6.10
CA PRO A 24 -23.18 -4.25 -7.10
C PRO A 24 -22.71 -4.52 -8.54
N HIS A 25 -21.46 -4.99 -8.69
CA HIS A 25 -20.81 -5.34 -9.95
C HIS A 25 -20.18 -6.72 -9.82
N ASP A 26 -19.98 -7.42 -10.94
CA ASP A 26 -19.31 -8.71 -10.94
C ASP A 26 -17.87 -8.58 -10.43
N TRP A 27 -17.45 -9.50 -9.56
CA TRP A 27 -16.10 -9.48 -8.99
C TRP A 27 -15.01 -9.51 -10.07
N SER A 28 -15.24 -10.26 -11.16
CA SER A 28 -14.33 -10.35 -12.30
C SER A 28 -14.03 -8.99 -12.93
N GLU A 29 -15.02 -8.10 -13.01
CA GLU A 29 -14.84 -6.76 -13.55
C GLU A 29 -14.08 -5.85 -12.59
N VAL A 30 -14.41 -5.90 -11.29
CA VAL A 30 -13.70 -5.15 -10.26
C VAL A 30 -12.23 -5.59 -10.18
N ARG A 31 -11.98 -6.90 -10.29
CA ARG A 31 -10.65 -7.49 -10.35
C ARG A 31 -9.89 -7.01 -11.58
N ARG A 32 -10.52 -7.01 -12.76
CA ARG A 32 -9.91 -6.49 -13.99
C ARG A 32 -9.50 -5.02 -13.82
N ASP A 33 -10.37 -4.19 -13.26
CA ASP A 33 -10.07 -2.77 -13.04
C ASP A 33 -8.88 -2.59 -12.06
N ILE A 34 -8.79 -3.42 -11.01
CA ILE A 34 -7.63 -3.42 -10.10
C ILE A 34 -6.34 -3.83 -10.83
N GLU A 35 -6.39 -4.92 -11.60
CA GLU A 35 -5.24 -5.40 -12.37
C GLU A 35 -4.79 -4.37 -13.40
N GLU A 36 -5.72 -3.66 -14.03
CA GLU A 36 -5.43 -2.60 -14.98
C GLU A 36 -4.74 -1.41 -14.30
N ILE A 37 -5.24 -0.94 -13.16
CA ILE A 37 -4.59 0.10 -12.33
C ILE A 37 -3.16 -0.32 -11.92
N LEU A 38 -2.97 -1.58 -11.56
CA LEU A 38 -1.64 -2.13 -11.21
C LEU A 38 -0.73 -2.22 -12.44
N SER A 39 -1.29 -2.32 -13.64
CA SER A 39 -0.56 -2.37 -14.90
C SER A 39 -0.19 -0.99 -15.45
N LEU A 40 -0.84 0.10 -15.02
CA LEU A 40 -0.59 1.45 -15.53
C LEU A 40 0.91 1.85 -15.52
N PRO A 41 1.67 1.64 -14.42
CA PRO A 41 3.10 1.94 -14.43
C PRO A 41 3.88 1.15 -15.47
N ARG A 42 3.43 -0.05 -15.84
CA ARG A 42 4.10 -0.94 -16.80
C ARG A 42 4.04 -0.42 -18.23
N ARG A 43 3.04 0.41 -18.55
CA ARG A 43 2.87 1.03 -19.87
C ARG A 43 3.84 2.20 -20.09
N ALA A 44 4.48 2.72 -19.02
CA ALA A 44 5.41 3.82 -19.14
C ALA A 44 6.75 3.39 -19.76
N PRO A 45 7.34 4.19 -20.66
CA PRO A 45 8.60 3.85 -21.35
C PRO A 45 9.78 3.68 -20.39
N ASN A 46 9.72 4.32 -19.22
CA ASN A 46 10.76 4.25 -18.19
C ASN A 46 10.57 3.08 -17.20
N TYR A 47 9.50 2.29 -17.33
CA TYR A 47 9.17 1.23 -16.37
C TYR A 47 10.29 0.20 -16.19
N GLU A 48 10.91 -0.26 -17.28
CA GLU A 48 12.01 -1.23 -17.21
C GLU A 48 13.23 -0.69 -16.46
N ARG A 49 13.52 0.61 -16.59
CA ARG A 49 14.58 1.27 -15.80
C ARG A 49 14.20 1.34 -14.32
N LEU A 50 12.96 1.74 -14.01
CA LEU A 50 12.46 1.80 -12.64
C LEU A 50 12.44 0.43 -11.96
N LYS A 51 12.03 -0.61 -12.68
CA LYS A 51 12.05 -2.01 -12.22
C LYS A 51 13.46 -2.49 -11.91
N LYS A 52 14.45 -2.16 -12.77
CA LYS A 52 15.87 -2.47 -12.50
C LYS A 52 16.39 -1.74 -11.27
N LEU A 53 16.04 -0.47 -11.09
CA LEU A 53 16.40 0.33 -9.91
C LEU A 53 15.77 -0.23 -8.63
N GLU A 54 14.50 -0.65 -8.67
CA GLU A 54 13.83 -1.28 -7.54
C GLU A 54 14.47 -2.63 -7.17
N ALA A 55 14.76 -3.45 -8.18
CA ALA A 55 15.45 -4.73 -7.99
C ALA A 55 16.88 -4.54 -7.46
N LEU A 56 17.58 -3.48 -7.89
CA LEU A 56 18.88 -3.10 -7.34
C LEU A 56 18.76 -2.66 -5.88
N SER A 57 17.81 -1.77 -5.57
CA SER A 57 17.57 -1.31 -4.21
C SER A 57 17.21 -2.45 -3.25
N SER A 58 16.39 -3.39 -3.71
CA SER A 58 16.03 -4.60 -2.93
C SER A 58 17.22 -5.54 -2.72
N ARG A 59 18.11 -5.68 -3.71
CA ARG A 59 19.37 -6.44 -3.55
C ARG A 59 20.32 -5.74 -2.58
N LEU A 60 20.51 -4.44 -2.71
CA LEU A 60 21.33 -3.64 -1.81
C LEU A 60 20.79 -3.67 -0.37
N SER A 61 19.47 -3.63 -0.19
CA SER A 61 18.83 -3.76 1.14
C SER A 61 19.21 -5.10 1.80
N ARG A 62 19.13 -6.21 1.06
CA ARG A 62 19.49 -7.54 1.55
C ARG A 62 20.99 -7.66 1.83
N ALA A 63 21.83 -7.14 0.94
CA ALA A 63 23.28 -7.07 1.17
C ALA A 63 23.61 -6.26 2.42
N ASN A 64 22.90 -5.15 2.65
CA ASN A 64 23.08 -4.32 3.84
C ASN A 64 22.76 -5.07 5.14
N LEU A 65 21.72 -5.90 5.13
CA LEU A 65 21.42 -6.78 6.28
C LEU A 65 22.56 -7.76 6.55
N ALA A 66 23.18 -8.32 5.51
CA ALA A 66 24.35 -9.17 5.67
C ALA A 66 25.55 -8.39 6.24
N ILE A 67 25.81 -7.16 5.76
CA ILE A 67 26.84 -6.27 6.31
C ILE A 67 26.61 -6.01 7.80
N ILE A 68 25.38 -5.71 8.20
CA ILE A 68 25.01 -5.52 9.62
C ILE A 68 25.27 -6.81 10.42
N GLY A 69 24.90 -7.97 9.90
CA GLY A 69 25.18 -9.25 10.53
C GLY A 69 26.68 -9.50 10.75
N VAL A 70 27.50 -9.26 9.73
CA VAL A 70 28.96 -9.39 9.82
C VAL A 70 29.55 -8.34 10.78
N ALA A 71 29.02 -7.13 10.82
CA ALA A 71 29.44 -6.10 11.77
C ALA A 71 29.23 -6.58 13.21
N ILE A 72 28.04 -7.12 13.52
CA ILE A 72 27.72 -7.64 14.86
C ILE A 72 28.68 -8.79 15.23
N LEU A 73 28.93 -9.72 14.32
CA LEU A 73 29.89 -10.82 14.55
C LEU A 73 31.31 -10.31 14.81
N SER A 74 31.74 -9.28 14.06
CA SER A 74 33.07 -8.67 14.23
C SER A 74 33.22 -8.00 15.59
N TYR A 75 32.15 -7.36 16.09
CA TYR A 75 32.13 -6.79 17.44
C TYR A 75 32.26 -7.88 18.51
N LEU A 76 31.48 -8.97 18.39
CA LEU A 76 31.54 -10.11 19.32
C LEU A 76 32.89 -10.82 19.30
N ALA A 77 33.56 -10.87 18.14
CA ALA A 77 34.89 -11.43 17.98
C ALA A 77 36.02 -10.52 18.52
N GLY A 78 35.71 -9.34 19.06
CA GLY A 78 36.70 -8.42 19.62
C GLY A 78 37.43 -7.55 18.57
N HIS A 79 36.83 -7.34 17.40
CA HIS A 79 37.38 -6.49 16.34
C HIS A 79 36.59 -5.16 16.20
N PRO A 80 36.79 -4.18 17.11
CA PRO A 80 35.98 -2.96 17.16
C PRO A 80 36.18 -2.05 15.94
N TYR A 81 37.40 -1.97 15.39
CA TYR A 81 37.66 -1.16 14.20
C TYR A 81 36.94 -1.69 12.95
N VAL A 82 36.89 -3.02 12.81
CA VAL A 82 36.15 -3.68 11.71
C VAL A 82 34.65 -3.43 11.87
N PHE A 83 34.13 -3.54 13.10
CA PHE A 83 32.74 -3.19 13.39
C PHE A 83 32.40 -1.76 12.97
N VAL A 84 33.21 -0.77 13.38
CA VAL A 84 32.97 0.64 13.03
C VAL A 84 32.99 0.84 11.51
N ALA A 85 33.98 0.27 10.81
CA ALA A 85 34.07 0.37 9.36
C ALA A 85 32.84 -0.21 8.64
N LEU A 86 32.36 -1.39 9.08
CA LEU A 86 31.17 -2.02 8.53
C LEU A 86 29.88 -1.26 8.88
N ALA A 87 29.78 -0.73 10.10
CA ALA A 87 28.63 0.06 10.53
C ALA A 87 28.49 1.36 9.71
N VAL A 88 29.60 2.07 9.49
CA VAL A 88 29.63 3.26 8.63
C VAL A 88 29.28 2.90 7.19
N SER A 89 29.86 1.82 6.66
CA SER A 89 29.56 1.33 5.31
C SER A 89 28.07 1.00 5.16
N SER A 90 27.48 0.34 6.16
CA SER A 90 26.04 0.03 6.19
C SER A 90 25.19 1.30 6.19
N LEU A 91 25.58 2.33 6.94
CA LEU A 91 24.87 3.60 6.97
C LEU A 91 24.87 4.28 5.58
N VAL A 92 26.00 4.25 4.88
CA VAL A 92 26.11 4.77 3.50
C VAL A 92 25.21 3.99 2.55
N VAL A 93 25.28 2.65 2.56
CA VAL A 93 24.45 1.79 1.70
C VAL A 93 22.95 2.00 2.00
N LEU A 94 22.57 2.12 3.27
CA LEU A 94 21.19 2.37 3.68
C LEU A 94 20.66 3.69 3.09
N ASN A 95 21.46 4.76 3.13
CA ASN A 95 21.10 6.04 2.52
C ASN A 95 20.91 5.90 1.00
N VAL A 96 21.84 5.24 0.31
CA VAL A 96 21.71 4.98 -1.14
C VAL A 96 20.42 4.22 -1.46
N VAL A 97 20.13 3.14 -0.71
CA VAL A 97 18.89 2.36 -0.84
C VAL A 97 17.66 3.25 -0.66
N TYR A 98 17.66 4.09 0.38
CA TYR A 98 16.56 5.00 0.68
C TYR A 98 16.31 5.99 -0.47
N PHE A 99 17.37 6.62 -0.99
CA PHE A 99 17.28 7.52 -2.14
C PHE A 99 16.76 6.81 -3.40
N LEU A 100 17.24 5.60 -3.69
CA LEU A 100 16.75 4.82 -4.84
C LEU A 100 15.25 4.52 -4.71
N LYS A 101 14.79 4.05 -3.53
CA LYS A 101 13.37 3.78 -3.29
C LYS A 101 12.52 5.03 -3.40
N ALA A 102 12.99 6.14 -2.84
CA ALA A 102 12.30 7.42 -2.91
C ALA A 102 12.16 7.89 -4.37
N TYR A 103 13.22 7.77 -5.17
CA TYR A 103 13.22 8.11 -6.59
C TYR A 103 12.25 7.23 -7.39
N VAL A 104 12.30 5.91 -7.21
CA VAL A 104 11.39 4.98 -7.88
C VAL A 104 9.94 5.28 -7.52
N ASN A 105 9.63 5.48 -6.23
CA ASN A 105 8.29 5.80 -5.76
C ASN A 105 7.79 7.15 -6.33
N PHE A 106 8.66 8.16 -6.37
CA PHE A 106 8.34 9.46 -6.97
C PHE A 106 8.00 9.30 -8.46
N LYS A 107 8.82 8.58 -9.23
CA LYS A 107 8.58 8.36 -10.66
C LYS A 107 7.35 7.50 -10.95
N ILE A 108 7.07 6.49 -10.14
CA ILE A 108 5.82 5.73 -10.25
C ILE A 108 4.62 6.64 -9.97
N SER A 109 4.71 7.49 -8.95
CA SER A 109 3.63 8.44 -8.61
C SER A 109 3.40 9.45 -9.73
N GLU A 110 4.46 9.92 -10.38
CA GLU A 110 4.39 10.81 -11.55
C GLU A 110 3.66 10.15 -12.73
N VAL A 111 3.92 8.86 -12.99
CA VAL A 111 3.20 8.10 -14.03
C VAL A 111 1.71 8.00 -13.70
N TYR A 112 1.36 7.70 -12.45
CA TYR A 112 -0.05 7.69 -12.04
C TYR A 112 -0.71 9.07 -12.14
N ALA A 113 0.02 10.15 -11.85
CA ALA A 113 -0.49 11.51 -12.01
C ALA A 113 -0.71 11.88 -13.48
N SER A 114 0.11 11.37 -14.40
CA SER A 114 -0.10 11.59 -15.85
C SER A 114 -1.28 10.81 -16.44
N SER A 115 -1.72 9.74 -15.79
CA SER A 115 -2.87 8.91 -16.19
C SER A 115 -4.07 9.11 -15.25
N LEU A 116 -4.26 10.33 -14.75
CA LEU A 116 -5.26 10.65 -13.73
C LEU A 116 -6.68 10.27 -14.14
N GLU A 117 -7.09 10.66 -15.35
CA GLU A 117 -8.43 10.41 -15.87
C GLU A 117 -8.72 8.91 -16.00
N GLU A 118 -7.77 8.15 -16.54
CA GLU A 118 -7.86 6.69 -16.66
C GLU A 118 -7.93 6.03 -15.26
N LEU A 119 -7.12 6.50 -14.32
CA LEU A 119 -7.12 6.03 -12.94
C LEU A 119 -8.44 6.34 -12.22
N GLU A 120 -9.04 7.50 -12.45
CA GLU A 120 -10.34 7.87 -11.89
C GLU A 120 -11.48 7.04 -12.49
N ALA A 121 -11.45 6.79 -13.81
CA ALA A 121 -12.42 5.95 -14.49
C ALA A 121 -12.40 4.50 -13.96
N LEU A 122 -11.22 3.88 -13.88
CA LEU A 122 -11.05 2.54 -13.29
C LEU A 122 -11.37 2.54 -11.79
N GLY A 123 -11.05 3.63 -11.09
CA GLY A 123 -11.31 3.79 -9.67
C GLY A 123 -12.79 3.95 -9.31
N ALA A 124 -13.64 4.37 -10.25
CA ALA A 124 -15.05 4.63 -10.02
C ALA A 124 -15.82 3.36 -9.64
N ARG A 125 -15.66 2.27 -10.39
CA ARG A 125 -16.33 0.98 -10.10
C ARG A 125 -15.89 0.41 -8.76
N ILE A 126 -14.61 0.52 -8.45
CA ILE A 126 -14.07 0.10 -7.14
C ILE A 126 -14.64 0.98 -6.03
N LYS A 127 -14.81 2.29 -6.26
CA LYS A 127 -15.44 3.20 -5.29
C LYS A 127 -16.88 2.80 -5.02
N GLU A 128 -17.68 2.62 -6.05
CA GLU A 128 -19.08 2.21 -5.93
C GLU A 128 -19.23 0.90 -5.16
N THR A 129 -18.36 -0.08 -5.43
CA THR A 129 -18.33 -1.36 -4.73
C THR A 129 -18.06 -1.18 -3.24
N VAL A 130 -17.06 -0.37 -2.88
CA VAL A 130 -16.77 -0.09 -1.46
C VAL A 130 -17.90 0.69 -0.78
N GLU A 131 -18.50 1.67 -1.46
CA GLU A 131 -19.65 2.41 -0.91
C GLU A 131 -20.86 1.50 -0.70
N PHE A 132 -21.08 0.55 -1.58
CA PHE A 132 -22.11 -0.47 -1.41
C PHE A 132 -21.85 -1.34 -0.16
N LEU A 133 -20.62 -1.85 -0.01
CA LEU A 133 -20.23 -2.65 1.15
C LEU A 133 -20.34 -1.86 2.47
N LEU A 134 -19.94 -0.59 2.49
CA LEU A 134 -20.11 0.27 3.67
C LEU A 134 -21.59 0.48 4.03
N ARG A 135 -22.48 0.62 3.02
CA ARG A 135 -23.93 0.71 3.23
C ARG A 135 -24.51 -0.59 3.76
N GLN A 136 -24.08 -1.75 3.24
CA GLN A 136 -24.50 -3.05 3.78
C GLN A 136 -24.06 -3.24 5.22
N LEU A 137 -22.78 -2.98 5.52
CA LEU A 137 -22.25 -3.05 6.89
C LEU A 137 -23.07 -2.18 7.85
N ARG A 138 -23.44 -0.96 7.45
CA ARG A 138 -24.32 -0.12 8.26
C ARG A 138 -25.68 -0.75 8.52
N LYS A 139 -26.30 -1.34 7.50
CA LYS A 139 -27.61 -1.98 7.63
C LYS A 139 -27.54 -3.15 8.61
N GLU A 140 -26.51 -3.98 8.50
CA GLU A 140 -26.29 -5.12 9.39
C GLU A 140 -26.01 -4.70 10.84
N LEU A 141 -25.16 -3.68 11.05
CA LEU A 141 -24.92 -3.13 12.38
C LEU A 141 -26.19 -2.61 13.03
N ARG A 142 -27.04 -1.90 12.26
CA ARG A 142 -28.35 -1.43 12.74
C ARG A 142 -29.30 -2.58 13.07
N SER A 143 -29.36 -3.62 12.24
CA SER A 143 -30.24 -4.77 12.49
C SER A 143 -29.81 -5.56 13.73
N MET A 144 -28.52 -5.53 14.06
CA MET A 144 -27.99 -6.14 15.28
C MET A 144 -28.11 -5.24 16.53
N GLY A 145 -28.68 -4.04 16.40
CA GLY A 145 -28.88 -3.10 17.51
C GLY A 145 -27.63 -2.31 17.92
N TYR A 146 -26.56 -2.33 17.11
CA TYR A 146 -25.36 -1.55 17.38
C TYR A 146 -25.54 -0.07 16.98
N ARG A 147 -24.88 0.81 17.75
CA ARG A 147 -24.73 2.22 17.39
C ARG A 147 -23.66 2.36 16.32
N VAL A 148 -24.09 2.70 15.11
CA VAL A 148 -23.25 2.81 13.92
C VAL A 148 -22.13 3.84 14.11
N GLU A 149 -22.42 4.89 14.85
CA GLU A 149 -21.55 6.04 15.11
C GLU A 149 -20.36 5.69 16.02
N GLU A 150 -20.49 4.63 16.82
CA GLU A 150 -19.43 4.14 17.70
C GLU A 150 -18.43 3.26 16.95
N TYR A 151 -18.83 2.70 15.80
CA TYR A 151 -18.00 1.79 15.01
C TYR A 151 -16.92 2.55 14.24
N ARG A 152 -15.66 2.14 14.42
CA ARG A 152 -14.49 2.77 13.78
C ARG A 152 -13.84 1.84 12.77
N LEU A 153 -13.62 2.34 11.57
CA LEU A 153 -12.95 1.64 10.48
C LEU A 153 -11.63 2.34 10.13
N LYS A 154 -10.67 1.57 9.64
CA LYS A 154 -9.39 2.10 9.13
C LYS A 154 -9.38 2.02 7.62
N LEU A 155 -9.45 3.16 6.94
CA LEU A 155 -9.45 3.25 5.49
C LEU A 155 -8.20 3.94 4.95
N TRP A 156 -7.80 3.58 3.73
CA TRP A 156 -6.70 4.25 3.03
C TRP A 156 -7.13 5.58 2.41
N VAL A 157 -8.38 5.66 1.92
CA VAL A 157 -8.96 6.85 1.30
C VAL A 157 -10.28 7.18 2.01
N PRO A 158 -10.56 8.45 2.32
CA PRO A 158 -11.79 8.87 2.99
C PRO A 158 -12.86 9.43 2.02
N ASP A 159 -12.82 9.09 0.74
CA ASP A 159 -13.64 9.70 -0.32
C ASP A 159 -15.05 9.07 -0.48
N TYR A 160 -15.53 8.38 0.54
CA TYR A 160 -16.79 7.64 0.53
C TYR A 160 -17.92 8.45 1.16
N SER A 161 -19.15 8.19 0.72
CA SER A 161 -20.36 8.74 1.34
C SER A 161 -20.63 8.11 2.72
N GLY A 162 -21.18 8.90 3.65
CA GLY A 162 -21.61 8.42 4.98
C GLY A 162 -20.47 8.05 5.93
N ILE A 163 -19.26 8.58 5.74
CA ILE A 163 -18.15 8.42 6.68
C ILE A 163 -17.70 9.75 7.26
N GLN A 164 -17.33 9.74 8.54
CA GLN A 164 -16.76 10.89 9.23
C GLN A 164 -15.32 10.59 9.63
N VAL A 165 -14.37 11.42 9.21
CA VAL A 165 -12.96 11.26 9.57
C VAL A 165 -12.75 11.68 11.02
N VAL A 166 -12.33 10.72 11.86
CA VAL A 166 -11.99 10.95 13.27
C VAL A 166 -10.51 11.25 13.45
N LYS A 167 -9.65 10.54 12.70
CA LYS A 167 -8.19 10.73 12.78
C LYS A 167 -7.58 10.64 11.39
N LYS A 168 -6.78 11.65 11.05
CA LYS A 168 -5.98 11.67 9.82
C LYS A 168 -4.70 10.82 9.97
N PRO A 169 -4.08 10.40 8.86
CA PRO A 169 -2.77 9.76 8.87
C PRO A 169 -1.74 10.59 9.63
N SER A 170 -0.83 9.92 10.32
CA SER A 170 0.26 10.49 11.11
C SER A 170 1.49 9.58 10.99
N ILE A 171 2.61 9.96 11.61
CA ILE A 171 3.86 9.19 11.60
C ILE A 171 3.64 7.73 12.04
N LEU A 172 2.72 7.50 12.98
CA LEU A 172 2.41 6.17 13.53
C LEU A 172 1.34 5.39 12.74
N SER A 173 0.59 6.03 11.86
CA SER A 173 -0.50 5.37 11.11
C SER A 173 -0.71 6.03 9.77
N SER A 174 -0.54 5.26 8.70
CA SER A 174 -0.74 5.70 7.33
C SER A 174 -2.20 5.63 6.86
N ARG A 175 -3.13 5.19 7.73
CA ARG A 175 -4.57 5.06 7.48
C ARG A 175 -5.39 6.13 8.20
N TYR A 176 -6.51 6.51 7.58
CA TYR A 176 -7.58 7.30 8.20
C TYR A 176 -8.38 6.43 9.14
N VAL A 177 -8.72 6.95 10.32
CA VAL A 177 -9.73 6.34 11.18
C VAL A 177 -11.03 7.08 10.91
N VAL A 178 -12.04 6.34 10.46
CA VAL A 178 -13.36 6.89 10.13
C VAL A 178 -14.44 6.24 10.99
N ARG A 179 -15.49 7.00 11.28
CA ARG A 179 -16.76 6.50 11.83
C ARG A 179 -17.78 6.41 10.71
N LEU A 180 -18.70 5.46 10.83
CA LEU A 180 -19.87 5.41 9.98
C LEU A 180 -20.88 6.44 10.52
N ALA A 181 -21.34 7.37 9.67
CA ALA A 181 -22.32 8.43 10.00
C ALA A 181 -23.66 8.21 9.30
#